data_AF-A0A2E7I8M2-F1
#
_entry.id   AF-A0A2E7I8M2-F1
#
_cell.length_a   1.000
_cell.length_b   1.000
_cell.length_c   1.000
_cell.angle_alpha   90.00
_cell.angle_beta   90.00
_cell.angle_gamma   90.00
#
_symmetry.space_group_name_H-M   'P 1'
#
loop_
_entity.id
_entity.type
_entity.pdbx_description
1 polymer ?
#
loop_
_entity_poly.entity_id
_entity_poly.type
_entity_poly.pdbx_seq_one_letter_code
_entity_poly.pdbx_strand_id
1 'polypeptide(L)'
;MKSDKIDLDCWNSWTEKSSDEKFDRIGQGIGKGEYKLGAEFDVEPEGQNSSTHDLYVMNEKWEIKKLDDNDNSFRLGVKISASYLNIKIKVLNCFNALSKIQDQLVSGIIKEKINKIINSANSKHGRSEKSIIDGLYTNEVSGSNFDKLDELIEELKEITHNIEKEITFRNIQEIELYSSYDGKKIIYSTIDAFRKINLEKISKEKKINLFGDSEFFNKIYIYSELFEDLKLFKDTTFKKKLNKITRDVFNDVRLILVDKQKGFWPVSNIENIYCYRITHGGPRVRVKNL
;
A
#
# COMPACT_ATOMS: atom_id res chain seq x y z
N MET A 1 -3.95 42.60 -22.09
CA MET A 1 -4.21 41.16 -21.93
C MET A 1 -4.21 40.87 -20.43
N LYS A 2 -5.37 40.55 -19.85
CA LYS A 2 -5.39 40.00 -18.49
C LYS A 2 -4.63 38.68 -18.57
N SER A 3 -3.59 38.49 -17.77
CA SER A 3 -3.10 37.13 -17.53
C SER A 3 -4.30 36.37 -16.99
N ASP A 4 -4.75 35.34 -17.69
CA ASP A 4 -5.78 34.42 -17.19
C ASP A 4 -5.20 33.78 -15.93
N LYS A 5 -5.44 34.43 -14.79
CA LYS A 5 -4.90 34.03 -13.50
C LYS A 5 -5.70 32.81 -13.09
N ILE A 6 -5.09 31.65 -13.25
CA ILE A 6 -5.60 30.41 -12.69
C ILE A 6 -5.39 30.48 -11.19
N ASP A 7 -6.47 30.40 -10.43
CA ASP A 7 -6.38 30.29 -8.99
C ASP A 7 -6.10 28.83 -8.61
N LEU A 8 -5.05 28.63 -7.81
CA LEU A 8 -4.64 27.31 -7.35
C LEU A 8 -5.48 26.89 -6.13
N ASP A 9 -5.67 25.59 -5.97
CA ASP A 9 -6.41 24.99 -4.86
C ASP A 9 -7.85 25.52 -4.69
N CYS A 10 -8.51 25.84 -5.81
CA CYS A 10 -9.94 26.15 -5.84
C CYS A 10 -10.56 25.80 -7.21
N TRP A 11 -11.89 25.81 -7.29
CA TRP A 11 -12.61 25.60 -8.54
C TRP A 11 -12.54 26.86 -9.42
N ASN A 12 -11.98 26.71 -10.61
CA ASN A 12 -12.00 27.69 -11.69
C ASN A 12 -13.14 27.29 -12.64
N SER A 13 -14.19 28.12 -12.71
CA SER A 13 -15.37 27.83 -13.53
C SER A 13 -15.04 27.78 -15.03
N TRP A 14 -15.79 26.94 -15.77
CA TRP A 14 -15.74 26.93 -17.23
C TRP A 14 -16.09 28.31 -17.79
N THR A 15 -15.41 28.72 -18.85
CA THR A 15 -15.66 29.98 -19.54
C THR A 15 -16.33 29.76 -20.89
N GLU A 16 -16.64 30.84 -21.59
CA GLU A 16 -17.17 30.77 -22.96
C GLU A 16 -16.18 30.12 -23.93
N LYS A 17 -14.87 30.10 -23.63
CA LYS A 17 -13.85 29.48 -24.50
C LYS A 17 -14.10 28.00 -24.77
N SER A 18 -14.67 27.29 -23.80
CA SER A 18 -14.99 25.87 -23.94
C SER A 18 -16.50 25.59 -24.09
N SER A 19 -17.35 26.60 -24.32
CA SER A 19 -18.81 26.44 -24.30
C SER A 19 -19.31 25.35 -25.26
N ASP A 20 -18.67 25.26 -26.41
CA ASP A 20 -19.04 24.35 -27.50
C ASP A 20 -18.47 22.94 -27.29
N GLU A 21 -17.50 22.79 -26.38
CA GLU A 21 -16.92 21.49 -26.04
C GLU A 21 -17.70 20.77 -24.94
N LYS A 22 -18.19 19.58 -25.29
CA LYS A 22 -18.94 18.71 -24.38
C LYS A 22 -18.00 18.07 -23.36
N PHE A 23 -18.31 18.21 -22.08
CA PHE A 23 -17.54 17.56 -20.99
C PHE A 23 -17.43 16.04 -21.15
N ASP A 24 -18.49 15.38 -21.60
CA ASP A 24 -18.55 13.93 -21.77
C ASP A 24 -17.93 13.43 -23.09
N ARG A 25 -17.31 14.31 -23.89
CA ARG A 25 -16.53 13.93 -25.08
C ARG A 25 -15.34 13.08 -24.63
N ILE A 26 -15.19 11.91 -25.26
CA ILE A 26 -14.10 10.97 -25.01
C ILE A 26 -13.42 10.63 -26.34
N GLY A 27 -12.12 10.35 -26.27
CA GLY A 27 -11.31 9.96 -27.43
C GLY A 27 -10.46 8.73 -27.09
N GLN A 28 -9.70 8.23 -28.07
CA GLN A 28 -8.78 7.12 -27.80
C GLN A 28 -7.71 7.57 -26.82
N GLY A 29 -7.75 7.04 -25.59
CA GLY A 29 -6.83 7.44 -24.53
C GLY A 29 -7.09 8.84 -23.97
N ILE A 30 -8.24 9.46 -24.26
CA ILE A 30 -8.62 10.79 -23.76
C ILE A 30 -9.89 10.66 -22.92
N GLY A 31 -9.80 11.02 -21.65
CA GLY A 31 -10.87 10.93 -20.67
C GLY A 31 -11.87 12.09 -20.72
N LYS A 32 -12.89 11.98 -19.87
CA LYS A 32 -13.92 13.02 -19.74
C LYS A 32 -13.33 14.31 -19.16
N GLY A 33 -13.72 15.44 -19.74
CA GLY A 33 -13.27 16.78 -19.34
C GLY A 33 -11.94 17.22 -19.94
N GLU A 34 -11.14 16.31 -20.52
CA GLU A 34 -9.84 16.66 -21.10
C GLU A 34 -9.98 17.55 -22.34
N TYR A 35 -10.85 17.21 -23.29
CA TYR A 35 -11.14 18.07 -24.45
C TYR A 35 -11.67 19.45 -24.05
N LYS A 36 -12.56 19.48 -23.04
CA LYS A 36 -13.15 20.73 -22.56
C LYS A 36 -12.09 21.63 -21.93
N LEU A 37 -11.21 21.06 -21.10
CA LEU A 37 -10.09 21.77 -20.52
C LEU A 37 -9.08 22.21 -21.58
N GLY A 38 -8.83 21.37 -22.59
CA GLY A 38 -7.98 21.72 -23.72
C GLY A 38 -8.47 22.98 -24.43
N ALA A 39 -9.78 23.06 -24.71
CA ALA A 39 -10.39 24.24 -25.32
C ALA A 39 -10.33 25.52 -24.45
N GLU A 40 -10.35 25.41 -23.11
CA GLU A 40 -10.14 26.59 -22.24
C GLU A 40 -8.78 27.26 -22.47
N PHE A 41 -7.78 26.46 -22.86
CA PHE A 41 -6.38 26.86 -22.99
C PHE A 41 -5.85 26.80 -24.43
N ASP A 42 -6.74 26.57 -25.41
CA ASP A 42 -6.39 26.47 -26.83
C ASP A 42 -5.30 25.41 -27.10
N VAL A 43 -5.43 24.24 -26.47
CA VAL A 43 -4.50 23.10 -26.60
C VAL A 43 -5.26 21.79 -26.83
N GLU A 44 -4.67 20.90 -27.61
CA GLU A 44 -5.22 19.56 -27.85
C GLU A 44 -4.73 18.55 -26.80
N PRO A 45 -5.61 17.68 -26.28
CA PRO A 45 -5.21 16.56 -25.44
C PRO A 45 -4.28 15.58 -26.16
N GLU A 46 -3.20 15.17 -25.49
CA GLU A 46 -2.18 14.30 -26.09
C GLU A 46 -2.57 12.81 -26.07
N GLY A 47 -3.46 12.42 -25.15
CA GLY A 47 -3.96 11.06 -24.97
C GLY A 47 -2.93 10.05 -24.44
N GLN A 48 -3.41 8.91 -23.92
CA GLN A 48 -2.59 7.90 -23.22
C GLN A 48 -1.41 7.27 -23.99
N ASN A 49 -1.37 7.37 -25.32
CA ASN A 49 -0.41 6.64 -26.15
C ASN A 49 0.84 7.45 -26.53
N SER A 50 0.88 8.74 -26.26
CA SER A 50 1.94 9.62 -26.79
C SER A 50 2.79 10.28 -25.70
N SER A 51 2.29 10.39 -24.45
CA SER A 51 2.99 11.22 -23.47
C SER A 51 2.74 10.88 -21.99
N THR A 52 3.55 11.50 -21.13
CA THR A 52 3.54 11.30 -19.68
C THR A 52 2.42 12.05 -18.95
N HIS A 53 1.61 12.84 -19.67
CA HIS A 53 0.67 13.85 -19.18
C HIS A 53 -0.48 14.03 -20.18
N ASP A 54 -1.59 14.63 -19.79
CA ASP A 54 -2.77 14.75 -20.65
C ASP A 54 -2.79 16.09 -21.45
N LEU A 55 -2.27 17.17 -20.87
CA LEU A 55 -2.15 18.49 -21.51
C LEU A 55 -0.83 19.21 -21.16
N TYR A 56 -0.29 19.97 -22.10
CA TYR A 56 0.81 20.91 -21.87
C TYR A 56 0.28 22.35 -21.90
N VAL A 57 0.18 22.99 -20.73
CA VAL A 57 -0.44 24.32 -20.56
C VAL A 57 0.50 25.21 -19.77
N MET A 58 0.71 26.45 -20.24
CA MET A 58 1.54 27.45 -19.53
C MET A 58 2.95 26.95 -19.16
N ASN A 59 3.59 26.21 -20.06
CA ASN A 59 4.89 25.54 -19.84
C ASN A 59 4.90 24.48 -18.73
N GLU A 60 3.74 24.02 -18.28
CA GLU A 60 3.59 22.94 -17.29
C GLU A 60 2.92 21.71 -17.92
N LYS A 61 3.28 20.54 -17.40
CA LYS A 61 2.62 19.29 -17.76
C LYS A 61 1.47 19.01 -16.81
N TRP A 62 0.28 18.75 -17.32
CA TRP A 62 -0.93 18.53 -16.53
C TRP A 62 -1.46 17.10 -16.71
N GLU A 63 -1.75 16.44 -15.60
CA GLU A 63 -2.47 15.16 -15.55
C GLU A 63 -3.90 15.43 -15.08
N ILE A 64 -4.88 15.03 -15.86
CA ILE A 64 -6.29 15.37 -15.69
C ILE A 64 -7.02 14.18 -15.10
N LYS A 65 -7.85 14.44 -14.08
CA LYS A 65 -8.67 13.41 -13.44
C LYS A 65 -10.08 13.91 -13.19
N LYS A 66 -11.05 13.24 -13.80
CA LYS A 66 -12.46 13.40 -13.44
C LYS A 66 -12.67 12.83 -12.03
N LEU A 67 -13.31 13.61 -11.18
CA LEU A 67 -13.81 13.11 -9.89
C LEU A 67 -15.01 12.19 -10.10
N ASP A 68 -15.11 11.18 -9.24
CA ASP A 68 -16.30 10.36 -9.11
C ASP A 68 -17.34 11.10 -8.30
N ASP A 69 -18.53 11.18 -8.89
CA ASP A 69 -19.65 11.99 -8.44
C ASP A 69 -20.15 11.54 -7.04
N ASN A 70 -19.84 10.30 -6.63
CA ASN A 70 -20.32 9.75 -5.36
C ASN A 70 -19.43 10.06 -4.15
N ASP A 71 -18.14 10.31 -4.36
CA ASP A 71 -17.19 10.28 -3.23
C ASP A 71 -15.92 11.11 -3.40
N ASN A 72 -15.93 12.07 -4.34
CA ASN A 72 -14.86 13.03 -4.63
C ASN A 72 -13.49 12.36 -4.77
N SER A 73 -13.46 11.20 -5.41
CA SER A 73 -12.24 10.42 -5.58
C SER A 73 -11.96 10.12 -7.04
N PHE A 74 -10.73 9.72 -7.35
CA PHE A 74 -10.31 9.33 -8.68
C PHE A 74 -9.38 8.13 -8.64
N ARG A 75 -9.11 7.55 -9.82
CA ARG A 75 -8.15 6.44 -9.98
C ARG A 75 -6.90 6.92 -10.68
N LEU A 76 -5.80 6.28 -10.34
CA LEU A 76 -4.55 6.40 -11.07
C LEU A 76 -4.51 5.38 -12.20
N GLY A 77 -3.79 5.74 -13.28
CA GLY A 77 -3.56 4.84 -14.40
C GLY A 77 -2.58 3.70 -14.06
N VAL A 78 -2.23 2.91 -15.08
CA VAL A 78 -1.40 1.70 -14.95
C VAL A 78 0.00 1.92 -14.36
N LYS A 79 0.51 3.17 -14.37
CA LYS A 79 1.84 3.53 -13.86
C LYS A 79 2.06 3.10 -12.40
N ILE A 80 1.01 3.08 -11.57
CA ILE A 80 1.13 2.72 -10.15
C ILE A 80 1.03 1.21 -9.89
N SER A 81 0.54 0.42 -10.86
CA SER A 81 0.13 -0.97 -10.63
C SER A 81 1.26 -1.86 -10.16
N ALA A 82 2.46 -1.74 -10.74
CA ALA A 82 3.62 -2.56 -10.35
C ALA A 82 4.07 -2.27 -8.92
N SER A 83 4.19 -0.98 -8.55
CA SER A 83 4.57 -0.55 -7.21
C SER A 83 3.55 -0.98 -6.16
N TYR A 84 2.25 -0.82 -6.47
CA TYR A 84 1.18 -1.30 -5.60
C TYR A 84 1.20 -2.82 -5.45
N LEU A 85 1.36 -3.58 -6.54
CA LEU A 85 1.37 -5.04 -6.51
C LEU A 85 2.47 -5.58 -5.61
N ASN A 86 3.66 -4.98 -5.64
CA ASN A 86 4.75 -5.35 -4.73
C ASN A 86 4.34 -5.18 -3.26
N ILE A 87 3.78 -4.01 -2.89
CA ILE A 87 3.30 -3.76 -1.51
C ILE A 87 2.22 -4.79 -1.14
N LYS A 88 1.26 -5.04 -2.02
CA LYS A 88 0.16 -5.98 -1.81
C LYS A 88 0.66 -7.40 -1.54
N ILE A 89 1.62 -7.88 -2.33
CA ILE A 89 2.20 -9.21 -2.18
C ILE A 89 2.89 -9.35 -0.83
N LYS A 90 3.67 -8.34 -0.40
CA LYS A 90 4.32 -8.35 0.92
C LYS A 90 3.32 -8.45 2.07
N VAL A 91 2.24 -7.69 1.99
CA VAL A 91 1.15 -7.76 2.97
C VAL A 91 0.47 -9.14 2.97
N LEU A 92 0.11 -9.67 1.79
CA LEU A 92 -0.52 -10.97 1.67
C LEU A 92 0.37 -12.10 2.20
N ASN A 93 1.67 -12.06 1.90
CA ASN A 93 2.62 -13.04 2.40
C ASN A 93 2.65 -13.06 3.94
N CYS A 94 2.64 -11.90 4.59
CA CYS A 94 2.61 -11.82 6.06
C CYS A 94 1.40 -12.58 6.62
N PHE A 95 0.19 -12.31 6.14
CA PHE A 95 -1.02 -12.97 6.64
C PHE A 95 -1.11 -14.45 6.26
N ASN A 96 -0.65 -14.82 5.06
CA ASN A 96 -0.57 -16.21 4.64
C ASN A 96 0.41 -17.01 5.50
N ALA A 97 1.58 -16.43 5.81
CA ALA A 97 2.58 -17.04 6.67
C ALA A 97 2.03 -17.24 8.09
N LEU A 98 1.39 -16.22 8.67
CA LEU A 98 0.73 -16.33 9.96
C LEU A 98 -0.33 -17.44 9.99
N SER A 99 -1.18 -17.50 8.97
CA SER A 99 -2.24 -18.52 8.86
C SER A 99 -1.64 -19.93 8.78
N LYS A 100 -0.51 -20.09 8.07
CA LYS A 100 0.19 -21.39 7.95
C LYS A 100 0.84 -21.85 9.25
N ILE A 101 1.37 -20.92 10.05
CA ILE A 101 2.07 -21.28 11.30
C ILE A 101 1.16 -21.32 12.52
N GLN A 102 -0.06 -20.78 12.45
CA GLN A 102 -0.97 -20.62 13.58
C GLN A 102 -1.15 -21.90 14.42
N ASP A 103 -1.38 -23.03 13.74
CA ASP A 103 -1.59 -24.33 14.39
C ASP A 103 -0.28 -24.94 14.92
N GLN A 104 0.85 -24.47 14.42
CA GLN A 104 2.17 -24.89 14.86
C GLN A 104 2.67 -24.11 16.08
N LEU A 105 2.10 -22.93 16.36
CA LEU A 105 2.40 -22.18 17.56
C LEU A 105 1.96 -22.96 18.81
N VAL A 106 2.82 -22.98 19.83
CA VAL A 106 2.51 -23.51 21.16
C VAL A 106 1.58 -22.53 21.89
N SER A 107 0.78 -22.99 22.85
CA SER A 107 -0.03 -22.11 23.71
C SER A 107 0.84 -21.04 24.37
N GLY A 108 0.37 -19.79 24.37
CA GLY A 108 1.11 -18.67 24.95
C GLY A 108 0.49 -17.33 24.56
N ILE A 109 0.96 -16.25 25.20
CA ILE A 109 0.42 -14.91 25.03
C ILE A 109 0.59 -14.45 23.58
N ILE A 110 1.75 -14.73 22.98
CA ILE A 110 2.01 -14.35 21.59
C ILE A 110 1.09 -15.09 20.60
N LYS A 111 0.75 -16.36 20.86
CA LYS A 111 -0.19 -17.12 20.02
C LYS A 111 -1.57 -16.49 20.05
N GLU A 112 -2.05 -16.10 21.23
CA GLU A 112 -3.35 -15.43 21.36
C GLU A 112 -3.38 -14.08 20.62
N LYS A 113 -2.30 -13.30 20.71
CA LYS A 113 -2.16 -12.06 19.94
C LYS A 113 -2.20 -12.30 18.44
N ILE A 114 -1.44 -13.27 17.93
CA ILE A 114 -1.45 -13.63 16.50
C ILE A 114 -2.84 -14.12 16.07
N ASN A 115 -3.50 -14.95 16.86
CA ASN A 115 -4.87 -15.40 16.57
C ASN A 115 -5.84 -14.22 16.45
N LYS A 116 -5.73 -13.21 17.33
CA LYS A 116 -6.55 -11.99 17.23
C LYS A 116 -6.28 -11.21 15.94
N ILE A 117 -5.01 -11.08 15.54
CA ILE A 117 -4.64 -10.41 14.27
C ILE A 117 -5.22 -11.17 13.07
N ILE A 118 -5.05 -12.49 13.01
CA ILE A 118 -5.59 -13.35 11.93
C ILE A 118 -7.11 -13.23 11.88
N ASN A 119 -7.78 -13.36 13.02
CA ASN A 119 -9.24 -13.25 13.09
C ASN A 119 -9.72 -11.86 12.65
N SER A 120 -9.00 -10.81 13.03
CA SER A 120 -9.30 -9.44 12.59
C SER A 120 -9.14 -9.28 11.07
N ALA A 121 -8.07 -9.83 10.50
CA ALA A 121 -7.83 -9.80 9.04
C ALA A 121 -8.91 -10.55 8.25
N ASN A 122 -9.40 -11.67 8.79
CA ASN A 122 -10.48 -12.48 8.20
C ASN A 122 -11.90 -11.94 8.51
N SER A 123 -12.00 -10.89 9.32
CA SER A 123 -13.28 -10.25 9.66
C SER A 123 -13.61 -9.09 8.71
N LYS A 124 -14.89 -8.74 8.66
CA LYS A 124 -15.37 -7.53 7.97
C LYS A 124 -15.33 -6.34 8.93
N HIS A 125 -14.91 -5.17 8.45
CA HIS A 125 -14.90 -3.95 9.26
C HIS A 125 -15.78 -2.87 8.64
N GLY A 126 -16.54 -2.16 9.49
CA GLY A 126 -17.49 -1.15 9.05
C GLY A 126 -18.60 -1.72 8.17
N ARG A 127 -18.90 -1.06 7.04
CA ARG A 127 -19.92 -1.49 6.06
C ARG A 127 -19.35 -2.37 4.95
N SER A 128 -18.16 -2.95 5.14
CA SER A 128 -17.50 -3.75 4.11
C SER A 128 -18.23 -5.08 3.86
N GLU A 129 -18.42 -5.43 2.59
CA GLU A 129 -18.97 -6.74 2.21
C GLU A 129 -17.93 -7.87 2.33
N LYS A 130 -16.65 -7.53 2.20
CA LYS A 130 -15.50 -8.45 2.20
C LYS A 130 -14.63 -8.29 3.45
N SER A 131 -13.93 -9.36 3.83
CA SER A 131 -12.83 -9.27 4.80
C SER A 131 -11.64 -8.49 4.24
N ILE A 132 -10.62 -8.21 5.06
CA ILE A 132 -9.38 -7.57 4.58
C ILE A 132 -8.67 -8.49 3.58
N ILE A 133 -8.55 -9.78 3.92
CA ILE A 133 -7.86 -10.77 3.08
C ILE A 133 -8.58 -10.97 1.75
N ASP A 134 -9.90 -11.17 1.77
CA ASP A 134 -10.69 -11.30 0.53
C ASP A 134 -10.58 -10.04 -0.34
N GLY A 135 -10.58 -8.87 0.31
CA GLY A 135 -10.38 -7.60 -0.38
C GLY A 135 -9.02 -7.49 -1.07
N LEU A 136 -7.94 -7.93 -0.42
CA LEU A 136 -6.60 -7.93 -1.01
C LEU A 136 -6.47 -8.93 -2.18
N TYR A 137 -7.07 -10.11 -2.07
CA TYR A 137 -7.10 -11.08 -3.17
C TYR A 137 -7.91 -10.58 -4.36
N THR A 138 -9.07 -9.96 -4.10
CA THR A 138 -9.97 -9.45 -5.15
C THR A 138 -9.68 -8.01 -5.60
N ASN A 139 -8.64 -7.38 -5.04
CA ASN A 139 -8.25 -5.98 -5.26
C ASN A 139 -9.37 -4.95 -4.99
N GLU A 140 -10.17 -5.19 -3.96
CA GLU A 140 -11.25 -4.32 -3.54
C GLU A 140 -11.27 -4.27 -2.01
N VAL A 141 -10.56 -3.29 -1.44
CA VAL A 141 -10.46 -3.08 0.02
C VAL A 141 -11.17 -1.78 0.34
N SER A 142 -12.27 -1.86 1.08
CA SER A 142 -13.05 -0.70 1.53
C SER A 142 -12.23 0.21 2.46
N GLY A 143 -12.66 1.46 2.65
CA GLY A 143 -11.94 2.42 3.50
C GLY A 143 -11.76 1.95 4.95
N SER A 144 -12.79 1.38 5.57
CA SER A 144 -12.71 0.82 6.92
C SER A 144 -11.76 -0.38 7.03
N ASN A 145 -11.80 -1.28 6.05
CA ASN A 145 -10.84 -2.39 5.98
C ASN A 145 -9.41 -1.90 5.72
N PHE A 146 -9.26 -0.83 4.94
CA PHE A 146 -7.97 -0.21 4.63
C PHE A 146 -7.35 0.45 5.87
N ASP A 147 -8.18 1.11 6.67
CA ASP A 147 -7.76 1.67 7.96
C ASP A 147 -7.33 0.57 8.93
N LYS A 148 -8.15 -0.47 9.07
CA LYS A 148 -7.82 -1.61 9.94
C LYS A 148 -6.59 -2.38 9.46
N LEU A 149 -6.40 -2.52 8.15
CA LEU A 149 -5.20 -3.15 7.59
C LEU A 149 -3.92 -2.40 8.00
N ASP A 150 -3.92 -1.07 7.95
CA ASP A 150 -2.77 -0.26 8.41
C ASP A 150 -2.47 -0.52 9.88
N GLU A 151 -3.50 -0.55 10.74
CA GLU A 151 -3.35 -0.89 12.17
C GLU A 151 -2.73 -2.28 12.38
N LEU A 152 -3.25 -3.30 11.69
CA LEU A 152 -2.75 -4.68 11.84
C LEU A 152 -1.28 -4.81 11.39
N ILE A 153 -0.87 -4.08 10.35
CA ILE A 153 0.54 -4.06 9.92
C ILE A 153 1.42 -3.36 10.96
N GLU A 154 0.97 -2.27 11.58
CA GLU A 154 1.69 -1.64 12.68
C GLU A 154 1.80 -2.55 13.91
N GLU A 155 0.74 -3.28 14.27
CA GLU A 155 0.78 -4.28 15.35
C GLU A 155 1.81 -5.39 15.06
N LEU A 156 1.88 -5.89 13.82
CA LEU A 156 2.87 -6.90 13.42
C LEU A 156 4.31 -6.36 13.42
N LYS A 157 4.51 -5.09 13.03
CA LYS A 157 5.80 -4.43 13.12
C LYS A 157 6.25 -4.29 14.58
N GLU A 158 5.36 -3.88 15.47
CA GLU A 158 5.68 -3.76 16.89
C GLU A 158 6.06 -5.12 17.49
N ILE A 159 5.30 -6.17 17.18
CA ILE A 159 5.61 -7.54 17.59
C ILE A 159 7.00 -7.95 17.12
N THR A 160 7.30 -7.79 15.83
CA THR A 160 8.60 -8.22 15.27
C THR A 160 9.76 -7.41 15.82
N HIS A 161 9.59 -6.10 16.00
CA HIS A 161 10.59 -5.24 16.65
C HIS A 161 10.88 -5.65 18.10
N ASN A 162 9.84 -5.96 18.87
CA ASN A 162 10.02 -6.42 20.25
C ASN A 162 10.74 -7.77 20.31
N ILE A 163 10.50 -8.66 19.35
CA ILE A 163 11.21 -9.93 19.24
C ILE A 163 12.69 -9.71 18.89
N GLU A 164 13.00 -8.82 17.94
CA GLU A 164 14.38 -8.46 17.57
C GLU A 164 15.17 -7.92 18.77
N LYS A 165 14.54 -7.06 19.58
CA LYS A 165 15.11 -6.56 20.84
C LYS A 165 15.36 -7.68 21.84
N GLU A 166 14.44 -8.62 21.98
CA GLU A 166 14.58 -9.73 22.93
C GLU A 166 15.70 -10.70 22.50
N ILE A 167 15.83 -10.99 21.20
CA ILE A 167 16.95 -11.78 20.64
C ILE A 167 18.29 -11.13 21.02
N THR A 168 18.38 -9.81 20.85
CA THR A 168 19.57 -9.03 21.22
C THR A 168 19.82 -9.04 22.73
N PHE A 169 18.78 -8.83 23.54
CA PHE A 169 18.88 -8.80 25.00
C PHE A 169 19.31 -10.13 25.60
N ARG A 170 18.78 -11.26 25.10
CA ARG A 170 19.17 -12.59 25.56
C ARG A 170 20.59 -12.98 25.13
N ASN A 171 21.27 -12.14 24.34
CA ASN A 171 22.56 -12.44 23.70
C ASN A 171 22.54 -13.75 22.89
N ILE A 172 21.39 -14.09 22.33
CA ILE A 172 21.20 -15.25 21.45
C ILE A 172 21.14 -14.70 20.04
N GLN A 173 22.18 -14.03 19.58
CA GLN A 173 22.26 -13.60 18.18
C GLN A 173 22.82 -14.70 17.29
N GLU A 174 23.64 -15.57 17.89
CA GLU A 174 24.46 -16.55 17.21
C GLU A 174 24.34 -17.92 17.90
N ILE A 175 24.16 -18.98 17.12
CA ILE A 175 24.04 -20.36 17.59
C ILE A 175 25.01 -21.23 16.77
N GLU A 176 25.90 -21.95 17.46
CA GLU A 176 26.80 -22.91 16.82
C GLU A 176 26.04 -24.20 16.47
N LEU A 177 25.97 -24.52 15.17
CA LEU A 177 25.36 -25.75 14.67
C LEU A 177 26.30 -26.45 13.69
N TYR A 178 26.11 -27.76 13.51
CA TYR A 178 26.80 -28.50 12.46
C TYR A 178 26.24 -28.15 11.08
N SER A 179 27.12 -27.79 10.15
CA SER A 179 26.86 -27.61 8.73
C SER A 179 26.29 -28.88 8.11
N SER A 180 25.23 -28.73 7.31
CA SER A 180 24.62 -29.87 6.59
C SER A 180 25.41 -30.24 5.34
N TYR A 181 26.38 -29.41 4.94
CA TYR A 181 27.19 -29.60 3.74
C TYR A 181 28.47 -30.39 4.03
N ASP A 182 29.23 -29.98 5.06
CA ASP A 182 30.56 -30.52 5.37
C ASP A 182 30.70 -31.04 6.81
N GLY A 183 29.63 -31.00 7.61
CA GLY A 183 29.64 -31.50 8.98
C GLY A 183 30.51 -30.70 9.95
N LYS A 184 31.00 -29.51 9.57
CA LYS A 184 31.76 -28.63 10.47
C LYS A 184 30.85 -27.77 11.33
N LYS A 185 31.34 -27.36 12.50
CA LYS A 185 30.66 -26.37 13.33
C LYS A 185 30.71 -25.00 12.65
N ILE A 186 29.55 -24.38 12.47
CA ILE A 186 29.37 -23.04 11.91
C ILE A 186 28.48 -22.25 12.87
N ILE A 187 28.78 -20.96 13.01
CA ILE A 187 27.96 -20.02 13.75
C ILE A 187 26.87 -19.48 12.82
N TYR A 188 25.61 -19.67 13.19
CA TYR A 188 24.45 -19.18 12.45
C TYR A 188 23.76 -18.07 13.22
N SER A 189 23.11 -17.14 12.51
CA SER A 189 22.16 -16.25 13.17
C SER A 189 21.05 -17.07 13.82
N THR A 190 20.44 -16.58 14.90
CA THR A 190 19.34 -17.28 15.58
C THR A 190 18.17 -17.62 14.65
N ILE A 191 17.91 -16.77 13.65
CA ILE A 191 16.86 -17.01 12.67
C ILE A 191 17.24 -18.12 11.69
N ASP A 192 18.49 -18.15 11.22
CA ASP A 192 18.96 -19.19 10.32
C ASP A 192 19.09 -20.54 11.05
N ALA A 193 19.57 -20.50 12.30
CA ALA A 193 19.59 -21.66 13.19
C ALA A 193 18.18 -22.21 13.40
N PHE A 194 17.20 -21.34 13.66
CA PHE A 194 15.79 -21.73 13.79
C PHE A 194 15.25 -22.38 12.52
N ARG A 195 15.41 -21.73 11.37
CA ARG A 195 14.96 -22.26 10.07
C ARG A 195 15.56 -23.63 9.79
N LYS A 196 16.87 -23.78 10.04
CA LYS A 196 17.57 -25.06 9.91
C LYS A 196 17.02 -26.12 10.84
N ILE A 197 16.93 -25.85 12.14
CA ILE A 197 16.39 -26.77 13.15
C ILE A 197 14.94 -27.16 12.81
N ASN A 198 14.15 -26.25 12.25
CA ASN A 198 12.76 -26.55 11.90
C ASN A 198 12.63 -27.54 10.74
N LEU A 199 13.62 -27.63 9.85
CA LEU A 199 13.68 -28.63 8.78
C LEU A 199 14.12 -30.02 9.28
N GLU A 200 14.72 -30.10 10.45
CA GLU A 200 15.18 -31.36 11.03
C GLU A 200 14.02 -32.20 11.57
N LYS A 201 14.16 -33.53 11.42
CA LYS A 201 13.21 -34.54 11.92
C LYS A 201 13.38 -34.80 13.42
N ILE A 202 13.35 -33.74 14.23
CA ILE A 202 13.37 -33.81 15.69
C ILE A 202 12.02 -33.40 16.28
N SER A 203 11.71 -33.90 17.48
CA SER A 203 10.42 -33.62 18.13
C SER A 203 10.25 -32.14 18.45
N LYS A 204 9.00 -31.70 18.55
CA LYS A 204 8.66 -30.32 18.88
C LYS A 204 9.20 -29.91 20.25
N GLU A 205 9.15 -30.79 21.27
CA GLU A 205 9.73 -30.48 22.58
C GLU A 205 11.24 -30.24 22.49
N LYS A 206 11.96 -31.05 21.70
CA LYS A 206 13.40 -30.86 21.50
C LYS A 206 13.69 -29.50 20.85
N LYS A 207 12.89 -29.10 19.85
CA LYS A 207 13.01 -27.78 19.22
C LYS A 207 12.79 -26.66 20.25
N ILE A 208 11.73 -26.74 21.05
CA ILE A 208 11.43 -25.76 22.09
C ILE A 208 12.59 -25.64 23.09
N ASN A 209 13.11 -26.76 23.57
CA ASN A 209 14.21 -26.77 24.55
C ASN A 209 15.49 -26.13 24.01
N LEU A 210 15.77 -26.24 22.70
CA LEU A 210 16.91 -25.56 22.07
C LEU A 210 16.79 -24.03 22.10
N PHE A 211 15.57 -23.50 22.10
CA PHE A 211 15.28 -22.06 22.17
C PHE A 211 14.85 -21.63 23.58
N GLY A 212 15.02 -22.48 24.59
CA GLY A 212 14.79 -22.17 26.00
C GLY A 212 13.35 -22.38 26.46
N ASP A 213 12.39 -21.69 25.87
CA ASP A 213 10.99 -21.74 26.30
C ASP A 213 9.99 -21.66 25.13
N SER A 214 8.75 -22.11 25.36
CA SER A 214 7.73 -22.18 24.31
C SER A 214 7.30 -20.82 23.77
N GLU A 215 7.32 -19.79 24.62
CA GLU A 215 6.92 -18.43 24.23
C GLU A 215 7.98 -17.81 23.32
N PHE A 216 9.26 -17.97 23.67
CA PHE A 216 10.37 -17.53 22.85
C PHE A 216 10.47 -18.33 21.56
N PHE A 217 10.25 -19.65 21.60
CA PHE A 217 10.15 -20.48 20.38
C PHE A 217 9.09 -19.93 19.40
N ASN A 218 7.89 -19.62 19.90
CA ASN A 218 6.83 -19.03 19.08
C ASN A 218 7.24 -17.68 18.48
N LYS A 219 7.86 -16.81 19.29
CA LYS A 219 8.37 -15.50 18.86
C LYS A 219 9.37 -15.64 17.72
N ILE A 220 10.37 -16.52 17.86
CA ILE A 220 11.36 -16.76 16.81
C ILE A 220 10.69 -17.30 15.54
N TYR A 221 9.71 -18.20 15.68
CA TYR A 221 8.97 -18.71 14.52
C TYR A 221 8.27 -17.57 13.77
N ILE A 222 7.47 -16.76 14.47
CA ILE A 222 6.76 -15.61 13.89
C ILE A 222 7.75 -14.65 13.21
N TYR A 223 8.83 -14.29 13.89
CA TYR A 223 9.82 -13.38 13.34
C TYR A 223 10.50 -13.95 12.08
N SER A 224 10.85 -15.24 12.10
CA SER A 224 11.50 -15.92 10.97
C SER A 224 10.64 -15.94 9.70
N GLU A 225 9.32 -15.90 9.85
CA GLU A 225 8.36 -15.93 8.74
C GLU A 225 8.00 -14.52 8.25
N LEU A 226 8.01 -13.50 9.13
CA LEU A 226 7.51 -12.16 8.81
C LEU A 226 8.59 -11.13 8.48
N PHE A 227 9.80 -11.30 9.00
CA PHE A 227 10.81 -10.22 9.01
C PHE A 227 11.09 -9.62 7.63
N GLU A 228 11.32 -10.45 6.61
CA GLU A 228 11.67 -9.97 5.27
C GLU A 228 10.54 -9.18 4.60
N ASP A 229 9.29 -9.61 4.78
CA ASP A 229 8.14 -8.95 4.16
C ASP A 229 7.75 -7.66 4.90
N LEU A 230 7.90 -7.63 6.23
CA LEU A 230 7.67 -6.43 7.03
C LEU A 230 8.78 -5.39 6.92
N LYS A 231 9.99 -5.77 6.47
CA LYS A 231 11.11 -4.84 6.23
C LYS A 231 10.73 -3.68 5.31
N LEU A 232 9.79 -3.89 4.39
CA LEU A 232 9.26 -2.85 3.49
C LEU A 232 8.62 -1.67 4.26
N PHE A 233 8.13 -1.94 5.46
CA PHE A 233 7.40 -1.02 6.33
C PHE A 233 8.18 -0.64 7.59
N LYS A 234 9.48 -0.95 7.70
CA LYS A 234 10.27 -0.71 8.91
C LYS A 234 10.10 0.72 9.48
N ASP A 235 10.25 1.72 8.62
CA ASP A 235 10.24 3.14 9.01
C ASP A 235 9.01 3.91 8.48
N THR A 236 7.96 3.18 8.07
CA THR A 236 6.77 3.81 7.49
C THR A 236 5.52 2.96 7.70
N THR A 237 4.34 3.54 7.58
CA THR A 237 3.09 2.77 7.63
C THR A 237 2.69 2.30 6.24
N PHE A 238 1.80 1.32 6.16
CA PHE A 238 1.24 0.84 4.90
C PHE A 238 0.56 1.99 4.13
N LYS A 239 -0.25 2.80 4.81
CA LYS A 239 -0.87 4.01 4.23
C LYS A 239 0.16 5.02 3.74
N LYS A 240 1.18 5.33 4.54
CA LYS A 240 2.23 6.28 4.14
C LYS A 240 2.98 5.78 2.90
N LYS A 241 3.26 4.48 2.80
CA LYS A 241 3.86 3.87 1.61
C LYS A 241 2.97 4.01 0.38
N LEU A 242 1.67 3.75 0.52
CA LEU A 242 0.70 3.90 -0.58
C LEU A 242 0.51 5.35 -1.01
N ASN A 243 0.47 6.28 -0.05
CA ASN A 243 0.42 7.71 -0.34
C ASN A 243 1.67 8.16 -1.10
N LYS A 244 2.85 7.67 -0.72
CA LYS A 244 4.09 7.98 -1.44
C LYS A 244 4.00 7.54 -2.90
N ILE A 245 3.71 6.27 -3.18
CA ILE A 245 3.63 5.80 -4.58
C ILE A 245 2.50 6.46 -5.38
N THR A 246 1.45 6.94 -4.71
CA THR A 246 0.36 7.72 -5.30
C THR A 246 0.84 9.10 -5.71
N ARG A 247 1.62 9.77 -4.86
CA ARG A 247 2.17 11.10 -5.11
C ARG A 247 3.29 11.08 -6.13
N ASP A 248 4.09 10.01 -6.16
CA ASP A 248 5.19 9.86 -7.10
C ASP A 248 4.73 9.92 -8.57
N VAL A 249 3.46 9.61 -8.85
CA VAL A 249 2.85 9.77 -10.19
C VAL A 249 2.81 11.25 -10.65
N PHE A 250 2.83 12.18 -9.70
CA PHE A 250 2.67 13.62 -9.91
C PHE A 250 3.96 14.42 -9.67
N ASN A 251 5.13 13.77 -9.61
CA ASN A 251 6.40 14.49 -9.33
C ASN A 251 6.77 15.49 -10.43
N ASP A 252 6.46 15.17 -11.69
CA ASP A 252 6.80 15.99 -12.86
C ASP A 252 5.57 16.55 -13.60
N VAL A 253 4.37 16.40 -13.01
CA VAL A 253 3.10 16.82 -13.60
C VAL A 253 2.17 17.39 -12.53
N ARG A 254 1.43 18.44 -12.88
CA ARG A 254 0.39 19.01 -12.02
C ARG A 254 -0.90 18.21 -12.15
N LEU A 255 -1.47 17.78 -11.02
CA LEU A 255 -2.80 17.19 -11.02
C LEU A 255 -3.86 18.28 -11.21
N ILE A 256 -4.71 18.10 -12.23
CA ILE A 256 -5.90 18.91 -12.46
C ILE A 256 -7.13 18.05 -12.28
N LEU A 257 -7.98 18.42 -11.33
CA LEU A 257 -9.27 17.77 -11.15
C LEU A 257 -10.32 18.47 -12.00
N VAL A 258 -11.19 17.72 -12.66
CA VAL A 258 -12.24 18.28 -13.51
C VAL A 258 -13.62 17.79 -13.07
N ASP A 259 -14.57 18.71 -13.13
CA ASP A 259 -15.98 18.49 -12.80
C ASP A 259 -16.87 19.21 -13.81
N LYS A 260 -17.98 18.56 -14.19
CA LYS A 260 -18.88 19.06 -15.24
C LYS A 260 -19.51 20.40 -14.89
N GLN A 261 -19.83 20.63 -13.61
CA GLN A 261 -20.53 21.83 -13.14
C GLN A 261 -19.57 22.83 -12.52
N LYS A 262 -18.59 22.36 -11.74
CA LYS A 262 -17.72 23.24 -10.95
C LYS A 262 -16.57 23.85 -11.75
N GLY A 263 -16.12 23.17 -12.82
CA GLY A 263 -14.96 23.61 -13.58
C GLY A 263 -13.76 22.71 -13.41
N PHE A 264 -12.59 23.32 -13.27
CA PHE A 264 -11.32 22.63 -13.02
C PHE A 264 -10.63 23.15 -11.76
N TRP A 265 -9.91 22.27 -11.07
CA TRP A 265 -9.20 22.57 -9.83
C TRP A 265 -7.73 22.13 -9.97
N PRO A 266 -6.80 23.08 -10.15
CA PRO A 266 -5.37 22.81 -10.15
C PRO A 266 -4.89 22.58 -8.73
N VAL A 267 -4.33 21.39 -8.46
CA VAL A 267 -3.77 21.06 -7.14
C VAL A 267 -2.35 21.62 -7.06
N SER A 268 -2.06 22.41 -6.03
CA SER A 268 -0.72 22.99 -5.83
C SER A 268 0.17 22.11 -4.95
N ASN A 269 -0.43 21.41 -3.98
CA ASN A 269 0.30 20.67 -2.97
C ASN A 269 0.01 19.17 -3.05
N ILE A 270 0.99 18.40 -3.55
CA ILE A 270 0.91 16.95 -3.67
C ILE A 270 0.72 16.23 -2.33
N GLU A 271 1.09 16.84 -1.19
CA GLU A 271 0.88 16.26 0.13
C GLU A 271 -0.60 16.13 0.51
N ASN A 272 -1.47 16.88 -0.17
CA ASN A 272 -2.92 16.75 -0.02
C ASN A 272 -3.47 15.51 -0.73
N ILE A 273 -2.70 14.87 -1.61
CA ILE A 273 -3.11 13.67 -2.33
C ILE A 273 -2.88 12.43 -1.44
N TYR A 274 -3.90 11.60 -1.27
CA TYR A 274 -3.81 10.39 -0.46
C TYR A 274 -4.70 9.24 -0.95
N CYS A 275 -4.23 8.02 -0.75
CA CYS A 275 -4.98 6.79 -0.94
C CYS A 275 -5.82 6.52 0.33
N TYR A 276 -7.11 6.29 0.16
CA TYR A 276 -8.03 5.99 1.28
C TYR A 276 -8.69 4.62 1.18
N ARG A 277 -8.59 3.95 0.02
CA ARG A 277 -9.09 2.60 -0.21
C ARG A 277 -8.45 1.99 -1.46
N ILE A 278 -8.66 0.71 -1.70
CA ILE A 278 -8.21 0.02 -2.92
C ILE A 278 -9.44 -0.37 -3.73
N THR A 279 -9.46 -0.03 -5.02
CA THR A 279 -10.52 -0.45 -5.93
C THR A 279 -9.95 -0.87 -7.26
N HIS A 280 -10.49 -1.94 -7.86
CA HIS A 280 -10.19 -2.34 -9.25
C HIS A 280 -8.69 -2.49 -9.54
N GLY A 281 -7.93 -3.11 -8.62
CA GLY A 281 -6.53 -3.41 -8.86
C GLY A 281 -5.54 -2.33 -8.42
N GLY A 282 -5.98 -1.19 -7.86
CA GLY A 282 -5.06 -0.15 -7.43
C GLY A 282 -5.60 0.85 -6.41
N PRO A 283 -4.75 1.80 -5.99
CA PRO A 283 -5.11 2.88 -5.07
C PRO A 283 -6.25 3.75 -5.60
N ARG A 284 -7.24 4.01 -4.73
CA ARG A 284 -8.28 5.01 -4.97
C ARG A 284 -7.95 6.26 -4.16
N VAL A 285 -7.95 7.39 -4.84
CA VAL A 285 -7.25 8.61 -4.37
C VAL A 285 -8.23 9.74 -4.13
N ARG A 286 -7.96 10.54 -3.09
CA ARG A 286 -8.63 11.79 -2.77
C ARG A 286 -7.62 12.91 -2.60
N VAL A 287 -8.12 14.14 -2.67
CA VAL A 287 -7.37 15.35 -2.30
C VAL A 287 -8.00 15.92 -1.03
N LYS A 288 -7.18 16.27 -0.03
CA LYS A 288 -7.65 16.93 1.19
C LYS A 288 -8.21 18.32 0.86
N ASN A 289 -9.22 18.74 1.63
CA ASN A 289 -9.84 20.08 1.54
C ASN A 289 -10.53 20.38 0.21
N LEU A 290 -11.00 19.34 -0.48
CA LEU A 290 -11.81 19.44 -1.69
C LEU A 290 -13.32 19.52 -1.41
#